data_AF-A0A9C8W011-F1
#
_entry.id   AF-A0A9C8W011-F1
#
_cell.length_a   1.000
_cell.length_b   1.000
_cell.length_c   1.000
_cell.angle_alpha   90.00
_cell.angle_beta   90.00
_cell.angle_gamma   90.00
#
_symmetry.space_group_name_H-M   'P 1'
#
loop_
_entity.id
_entity.type
_entity.pdbx_description
1 polymer ?
#
loop_
_entity_poly.entity_id
_entity_poly.type
_entity_poly.pdbx_seq_one_letter_code
_entity_poly.pdbx_strand_id
1 'polypeptide(L)'
;MYTDRFKPPGCLVAAVLFIFFFLPPDVVASGGEDCVAPLARGDVQEVCDALAMSREAELGREAALRERRLAERLSVGLYRTLERDRQCYRLAGTQVRTYVEKEQAVLVDRFKSSGDTSDTSHVQVLSCQVRRDQGESGRFVDVSVQLFWTSAEPDRLGVTAERRRLGVGEFTGVQARLQCGPCPVQHKRLVFRAGPGGTISPAESTTDGQGIARTVFTLRREQIVTVSAQHRSRKAKIVIEPRWRPWKVRVHATYRGNAEEYQGSADFRTEFSGVLLGKIISQARALLSSGDLSGYPLKFFQVHAPMDTTGILQGWEKHLSGKRWEKKVFNQETTASLLIGLIFHDGRPDRENLYLLLPIKPILLYTGPAGPYFFFFYQGNCSPDKTVVTDAVIPLNRPLPDQSFSLESVVLSSGESCGEWRTSYTFVPQQDRGR
;
A
#
# COMPACT_ATOMS: atom_id res chain seq x y z
N MET A 1 68.78 -28.22 -10.27
CA MET A 1 69.24 -27.32 -11.36
C MET A 1 68.62 -27.84 -12.65
N TYR A 2 67.40 -27.40 -12.96
CA TYR A 2 66.77 -27.46 -14.29
C TYR A 2 65.49 -26.62 -14.18
N THR A 3 65.44 -25.58 -15.01
CA THR A 3 64.35 -24.63 -15.18
C THR A 3 63.31 -25.19 -16.14
N ASP A 4 62.03 -25.04 -15.84
CA ASP A 4 60.95 -24.94 -16.85
C ASP A 4 59.70 -24.34 -16.19
N ARG A 5 59.38 -23.06 -16.46
CA ARG A 5 58.50 -22.58 -17.55
C ARG A 5 57.11 -23.24 -17.55
N PHE A 6 56.22 -22.77 -16.68
CA PHE A 6 54.78 -22.87 -16.90
C PHE A 6 54.23 -21.55 -17.43
N LYS A 7 53.86 -21.56 -18.72
CA LYS A 7 53.00 -20.56 -19.38
C LYS A 7 51.58 -20.66 -18.79
N PRO A 8 50.88 -19.54 -18.52
CA PRO A 8 49.44 -19.58 -18.38
C PRO A 8 48.76 -19.66 -19.76
N PRO A 9 47.65 -20.42 -19.90
CA PRO A 9 46.87 -20.41 -21.13
C PRO A 9 46.09 -19.09 -21.23
N GLY A 10 46.26 -18.43 -22.38
CA GLY A 10 45.38 -17.36 -22.80
C GLY A 10 43.97 -17.90 -23.00
N CYS A 11 42.99 -17.21 -22.43
CA CYS A 11 41.59 -17.35 -22.80
C CYS A 11 41.07 -15.98 -23.23
N LEU A 12 40.83 -15.94 -24.54
CA LEU A 12 39.83 -15.16 -25.27
C LEU A 12 39.32 -13.86 -24.63
N VAL A 13 39.82 -12.78 -25.24
CA VAL A 13 39.09 -11.58 -25.65
C VAL A 13 37.59 -11.83 -25.82
N ALA A 14 36.79 -11.33 -24.87
CA ALA A 14 35.41 -10.92 -25.11
C ALA A 14 35.35 -9.42 -24.84
N ALA A 15 35.80 -8.64 -25.83
CA ALA A 15 35.57 -7.20 -25.86
C ALA A 15 34.07 -6.98 -26.04
N VAL A 16 33.36 -6.78 -24.93
CA VAL A 16 32.00 -6.25 -24.93
C VAL A 16 32.10 -4.79 -25.38
N LEU A 17 31.93 -4.60 -26.68
CA LEU A 17 31.76 -3.31 -27.33
C LEU A 17 30.49 -2.66 -26.76
N PHE A 18 30.68 -1.85 -25.72
CA PHE A 18 29.68 -0.89 -25.25
C PHE A 18 29.54 0.19 -26.33
N ILE A 19 28.72 -0.09 -27.35
CA ILE A 19 28.26 0.92 -28.29
C ILE A 19 27.33 1.84 -27.51
N PHE A 20 27.88 2.98 -27.06
CA PHE A 20 27.12 4.17 -26.71
C PHE A 20 26.36 4.62 -27.96
N PHE A 21 25.11 4.17 -28.09
CA PHE A 21 24.15 4.87 -28.94
C PHE A 21 23.87 6.24 -28.30
N PHE A 22 24.56 7.26 -28.81
CA PHE A 22 24.04 8.63 -28.81
C PHE A 22 22.79 8.64 -29.70
N LEU A 23 21.65 8.27 -29.13
CA LEU A 23 20.36 8.64 -29.68
C LEU A 23 20.00 10.03 -29.13
N PRO A 24 19.59 10.99 -29.98
CA PRO A 24 19.08 12.27 -29.50
C PRO A 24 17.88 12.04 -28.55
N PRO A 25 17.66 12.89 -27.53
CA PRO A 25 16.64 12.71 -26.49
C PRO A 25 15.20 12.88 -26.96
N ASP A 26 14.94 12.93 -28.26
CA ASP A 26 13.60 13.05 -28.82
C ASP A 26 13.20 11.70 -29.41
N VAL A 27 11.95 11.28 -29.16
CA VAL A 27 11.34 10.01 -29.59
C VAL A 27 11.46 8.84 -28.61
N VAL A 28 10.96 9.02 -27.37
CA VAL A 28 10.13 8.01 -26.71
C VAL A 28 9.02 8.71 -25.92
N ALA A 29 7.93 9.03 -26.61
CA ALA A 29 6.67 9.42 -26.00
C ALA A 29 5.53 8.82 -26.84
N SER A 30 5.31 7.52 -26.69
CA SER A 30 4.10 6.86 -27.17
C SER A 30 3.76 5.75 -26.18
N GLY A 31 2.90 6.09 -25.22
CA GLY A 31 2.56 5.18 -24.13
C GLY A 31 1.71 5.81 -23.03
N GLY A 32 0.67 6.55 -23.39
CA GLY A 32 -0.37 6.96 -22.45
C GLY A 32 -1.35 7.89 -23.14
N GLU A 33 -2.60 7.45 -23.31
CA GLU A 33 -3.77 8.21 -23.78
C GLU A 33 -3.49 9.72 -23.87
N ASP A 34 -3.02 10.13 -25.05
CA ASP A 34 -2.25 11.37 -25.20
C ASP A 34 -3.11 12.58 -24.86
N CYS A 35 -2.56 13.47 -24.04
CA CYS A 35 -3.06 14.82 -23.87
C CYS A 35 -3.26 15.42 -25.27
N VAL A 36 -4.52 15.62 -25.69
CA VAL A 36 -4.85 15.99 -27.08
C VAL A 36 -4.01 17.19 -27.49
N ALA A 37 -3.19 17.01 -28.53
CA ALA A 37 -2.31 18.06 -29.01
C ALA A 37 -3.14 19.30 -29.33
N PRO A 38 -2.72 20.49 -28.87
CA PRO A 38 -3.53 21.70 -29.02
C PRO A 38 -3.78 21.99 -30.50
N LEU A 39 -4.93 22.61 -30.79
CA LEU A 39 -5.12 23.24 -32.09
C LEU A 39 -3.98 24.26 -32.28
N ALA A 40 -3.15 24.03 -33.28
CA ALA A 40 -2.02 24.87 -33.62
C ALA A 40 -2.43 25.92 -34.67
N ARG A 41 -1.63 26.98 -34.80
CA ARG A 41 -1.84 27.97 -35.87
C ARG A 41 -1.82 27.33 -37.26
N GLY A 42 -0.98 26.29 -37.45
CA GLY A 42 -0.91 25.51 -38.69
C GLY A 42 -2.22 24.79 -39.02
N ASP A 43 -2.97 24.32 -38.02
CA ASP A 43 -4.27 23.67 -38.24
C ASP A 43 -5.29 24.64 -38.83
N VAL A 44 -5.30 25.88 -38.33
CA VAL A 44 -6.20 26.94 -38.86
C VAL A 44 -5.71 27.41 -40.22
N GLN A 45 -4.40 27.54 -40.42
CA GLN A 45 -3.80 27.90 -41.71
C GLN A 45 -4.14 26.89 -42.82
N GLU A 46 -4.10 25.58 -42.53
CA GLU A 46 -4.50 24.54 -43.49
C GLU A 46 -5.94 24.74 -43.98
N VAL A 47 -6.84 25.17 -43.09
CA VAL A 47 -8.22 25.48 -43.45
C VAL A 47 -8.29 26.71 -44.36
N CYS A 48 -7.57 27.79 -44.05
CA CYS A 48 -7.51 28.96 -44.94
C CYS A 48 -6.99 28.59 -46.33
N ASP A 49 -5.88 27.85 -46.41
CA ASP A 49 -5.26 27.50 -47.68
C ASP A 49 -6.18 26.58 -48.51
N ALA A 50 -6.85 25.63 -47.87
CA ALA A 50 -7.84 24.77 -48.53
C ALA A 50 -9.01 25.58 -49.11
N LEU A 51 -9.57 26.52 -48.34
CA LEU A 51 -10.67 27.39 -48.81
C LEU A 51 -10.20 28.35 -49.91
N ALA A 52 -8.98 28.88 -49.81
CA ALA A 52 -8.39 29.73 -50.84
C ALA A 52 -8.19 28.97 -52.17
N MET A 53 -7.93 27.66 -52.11
CA MET A 53 -7.74 26.79 -53.29
C MET A 53 -9.03 26.14 -53.82
N SER A 54 -10.11 26.16 -53.05
CA SER A 54 -11.36 25.49 -53.40
C SER A 54 -12.06 26.14 -54.58
N ARG A 55 -12.80 25.34 -55.38
CA ARG A 55 -13.67 25.87 -56.44
C ARG A 55 -14.88 26.56 -55.81
N GLU A 56 -15.36 27.62 -56.44
CA GLU A 56 -16.46 28.42 -55.90
C GLU A 56 -17.73 27.60 -55.61
N ALA A 57 -18.11 26.73 -56.54
CA ALA A 57 -19.25 25.82 -56.39
C ALA A 57 -19.13 24.82 -55.21
N GLU A 58 -17.92 24.62 -54.67
CA GLU A 58 -17.64 23.67 -53.60
C GLU A 58 -17.35 24.35 -52.24
N LEU A 59 -17.19 25.69 -52.22
CA LEU A 59 -16.77 26.44 -51.04
C LEU A 59 -17.64 26.19 -49.81
N GLY A 60 -18.97 26.22 -49.97
CA GLY A 60 -19.90 25.98 -48.86
C GLY A 60 -19.77 24.57 -48.27
N ARG A 61 -19.51 23.56 -49.11
CA ARG A 61 -19.32 22.17 -48.69
C ARG A 61 -17.97 21.98 -48.01
N GLU A 62 -16.89 22.52 -48.59
CA GLU A 62 -15.55 22.48 -48.00
C GLU A 62 -15.50 23.21 -46.65
N ALA A 63 -16.09 24.41 -46.54
CA ALA A 63 -16.18 25.13 -45.27
C ALA A 63 -16.87 24.27 -44.18
N ALA A 64 -18.01 23.66 -44.50
CA ALA A 64 -18.71 22.78 -43.56
C ALA A 64 -17.87 21.54 -43.15
N LEU A 65 -17.16 20.92 -44.10
CA LEU A 65 -16.30 19.77 -43.84
C LEU A 65 -15.12 20.14 -42.93
N ARG A 66 -14.47 21.28 -43.18
CA ARG A 66 -13.32 21.74 -42.39
C ARG A 66 -13.74 22.18 -41.00
N GLU A 67 -14.86 22.89 -40.86
CA GLU A 67 -15.45 23.21 -39.56
C GLU A 67 -15.76 21.96 -38.74
N ARG A 68 -16.26 20.89 -39.38
CA ARG A 68 -16.52 19.61 -38.72
C ARG A 68 -15.23 18.96 -38.21
N ARG A 69 -14.17 18.94 -39.02
CA ARG A 69 -12.85 18.41 -38.58
C ARG A 69 -12.26 19.20 -37.43
N LEU A 70 -12.39 20.53 -37.45
CA LEU A 70 -12.00 21.39 -36.32
C LEU A 70 -12.81 21.05 -35.07
N ALA A 71 -14.13 20.89 -35.20
CA ALA A 71 -15.01 20.54 -34.08
C ALA A 71 -14.75 19.13 -33.52
N GLU A 72 -14.38 18.15 -34.36
CA GLU A 72 -14.01 16.79 -33.92
C GLU A 72 -12.73 16.80 -33.07
N ARG A 73 -11.84 17.79 -33.26
CA ARG A 73 -10.66 18.02 -32.42
C ARG A 73 -10.93 18.89 -31.19
N LEU A 74 -12.10 19.55 -31.15
CA LEU A 74 -12.47 20.53 -30.14
C LEU A 74 -13.77 20.12 -29.45
N SER A 75 -13.67 19.19 -28.51
CA SER A 75 -14.79 18.82 -27.64
C SER A 75 -14.80 19.67 -26.37
N VAL A 76 -15.97 20.24 -26.05
CA VAL A 76 -16.19 20.90 -24.75
C VAL A 76 -15.92 19.88 -23.65
N GLY A 77 -15.18 20.29 -22.62
CA GLY A 77 -14.70 19.40 -21.57
C GLY A 77 -13.28 18.88 -21.76
N LEU A 78 -12.61 19.19 -22.88
CA LEU A 78 -11.17 18.92 -23.04
C LEU A 78 -10.35 19.61 -21.96
N TYR A 79 -9.36 18.90 -21.41
CA TYR A 79 -8.46 19.41 -20.39
C TYR A 79 -7.11 19.77 -20.97
N ARG A 80 -6.47 20.80 -20.40
CA ARG A 80 -5.11 21.21 -20.78
C ARG A 80 -4.41 21.95 -19.64
N THR A 81 -3.07 21.92 -19.66
CA THR A 81 -2.25 22.89 -18.94
C THR A 81 -1.78 24.01 -19.87
N LEU A 82 -2.18 25.25 -19.61
CA LEU A 82 -1.69 26.41 -20.36
C LEU A 82 -0.29 26.80 -19.87
N GLU A 83 0.64 27.10 -20.79
CA GLU A 83 2.06 27.36 -20.47
C GLU A 83 2.25 28.53 -19.50
N ARG A 84 1.45 29.58 -19.68
CA ARG A 84 1.57 30.84 -18.93
C ARG A 84 1.35 30.65 -17.43
N ASP A 85 0.36 29.83 -17.07
CA ASP A 85 -0.08 29.69 -15.69
C ASP A 85 0.29 28.32 -15.10
N ARG A 86 0.64 27.35 -15.96
CA ARG A 86 0.86 25.95 -15.59
C ARG A 86 -0.29 25.43 -14.72
N GLN A 87 -1.50 25.96 -14.93
CA GLN A 87 -2.73 25.57 -14.24
C GLN A 87 -3.55 24.66 -15.14
N CYS A 88 -4.43 23.87 -14.54
CA CYS A 88 -5.36 23.02 -15.26
C CYS A 88 -6.52 23.89 -15.75
N TYR A 89 -6.88 23.71 -17.02
CA TYR A 89 -8.00 24.38 -17.65
C TYR A 89 -8.88 23.34 -18.33
N ARG A 90 -10.17 23.64 -18.39
CA ARG A 90 -11.16 22.89 -19.14
C ARG A 90 -11.72 23.78 -20.23
N LEU A 91 -11.83 23.25 -21.45
CA LEU A 91 -12.45 23.95 -22.58
C LEU A 91 -13.94 24.10 -22.28
N ALA A 92 -14.36 25.33 -22.00
CA ALA A 92 -15.73 25.67 -21.68
C ALA A 92 -16.56 25.88 -22.95
N GLY A 93 -15.96 26.52 -23.96
CA GLY A 93 -16.63 26.79 -25.22
C GLY A 93 -15.68 27.10 -26.37
N THR A 94 -16.24 27.13 -27.57
CA THR A 94 -15.54 27.44 -28.82
C THR A 94 -16.38 28.34 -29.71
N GLN A 95 -15.71 29.17 -30.51
CA GLN A 95 -16.30 29.92 -31.61
C GLN A 95 -15.45 29.75 -32.86
N VAL A 96 -16.07 29.45 -33.99
CA VAL A 96 -15.43 29.34 -35.30
C VAL A 96 -16.14 30.29 -36.25
N ARG A 97 -15.39 31.19 -36.86
CA ARG A 97 -15.86 32.09 -37.91
C ARG A 97 -15.09 31.79 -39.19
N THR A 98 -15.84 31.59 -40.27
CA THR A 98 -15.31 31.35 -41.62
C THR A 98 -15.89 32.40 -42.54
N TYR A 99 -15.03 33.19 -43.17
CA TYR A 99 -15.42 34.26 -44.06
C TYR A 99 -14.64 34.16 -45.38
N VAL A 100 -15.35 34.19 -46.50
CA VAL A 100 -14.77 34.15 -47.85
C VAL A 100 -15.48 35.17 -48.72
N GLU A 101 -14.73 36.08 -49.34
CA GLU A 101 -15.26 37.11 -50.24
C GLU A 101 -14.43 37.26 -51.51
N LYS A 102 -15.06 37.88 -52.51
CA LYS A 102 -14.46 38.47 -53.71
C LYS A 102 -14.80 39.95 -53.75
N GLU A 103 -14.22 40.70 -54.70
CA GLU A 103 -14.38 42.16 -54.82
C GLU A 103 -15.82 42.68 -54.73
N GLN A 104 -16.82 41.90 -55.16
CA GLN A 104 -18.22 42.33 -55.21
C GLN A 104 -19.21 41.37 -54.52
N ALA A 105 -18.73 40.30 -53.87
CA ALA A 105 -19.63 39.28 -53.31
C ALA A 105 -19.02 38.54 -52.12
N VAL A 106 -19.85 38.32 -51.10
CA VAL A 106 -19.56 37.39 -49.98
C VAL A 106 -19.97 35.99 -50.42
N LEU A 107 -19.02 35.07 -50.44
CA LEU A 107 -19.22 33.68 -50.87
C LEU A 107 -19.54 32.76 -49.69
N VAL A 108 -18.92 33.02 -48.52
CA VAL A 108 -19.15 32.28 -47.28
C VAL A 108 -19.12 33.27 -46.12
N ASP A 109 -20.15 33.24 -45.28
CA ASP A 109 -20.15 33.88 -43.96
C ASP A 109 -20.80 32.91 -42.96
N ARG A 110 -19.98 32.25 -42.16
CA ARG A 110 -20.42 31.24 -41.20
C ARG A 110 -19.86 31.54 -39.83
N PHE A 111 -20.74 31.41 -38.83
CA PHE A 111 -20.39 31.50 -37.43
C PHE A 111 -20.98 30.30 -36.69
N LYS A 112 -20.14 29.62 -35.92
CA LYS A 112 -20.57 28.51 -35.07
C LYS A 112 -19.99 28.69 -33.68
N SER A 113 -20.86 28.62 -32.68
CA SER A 113 -20.47 28.61 -31.26
C SER A 113 -20.95 27.32 -30.60
N SER A 114 -20.18 26.82 -29.63
CA SER A 114 -20.49 25.64 -28.84
C SER A 114 -20.01 25.84 -27.40
N GLY A 115 -20.75 25.31 -26.42
CA GLY A 115 -20.40 25.41 -25.01
C GLY A 115 -20.61 26.80 -24.40
N ASP A 116 -19.92 27.06 -23.29
CA ASP A 116 -19.98 28.32 -22.56
C ASP A 116 -18.84 29.25 -23.01
N THR A 117 -19.21 30.41 -23.55
CA THR A 117 -18.28 31.45 -24.02
C THR A 117 -18.39 32.73 -23.18
N SER A 118 -19.05 32.67 -22.03
CA SER A 118 -19.30 33.84 -21.16
C SER A 118 -18.12 34.16 -20.24
N ASP A 119 -17.23 33.21 -19.97
CA ASP A 119 -16.02 33.40 -19.16
C ASP A 119 -14.89 34.00 -20.00
N THR A 120 -14.66 35.31 -19.83
CA THR A 120 -13.73 36.10 -20.64
C THR A 120 -12.29 36.06 -20.15
N SER A 121 -11.99 35.31 -19.08
CA SER A 121 -10.69 35.43 -18.40
C SER A 121 -9.53 34.81 -19.17
N HIS A 122 -9.76 33.72 -19.92
CA HIS A 122 -8.71 32.99 -20.64
C HIS A 122 -9.19 32.55 -22.03
N VAL A 123 -9.01 33.43 -23.02
CA VAL A 123 -9.37 33.16 -24.42
C VAL A 123 -8.11 32.93 -25.25
N GLN A 124 -8.05 31.79 -25.94
CA GLN A 124 -7.03 31.53 -26.95
C GLN A 124 -7.63 31.80 -28.33
N VAL A 125 -7.04 32.72 -29.08
CA VAL A 125 -7.46 33.06 -30.45
C VAL A 125 -6.45 32.52 -31.45
N LEU A 126 -6.94 31.78 -32.44
CA LEU A 126 -6.18 31.26 -33.56
C LEU A 126 -6.85 31.75 -34.84
N SER A 127 -6.10 32.43 -35.71
CA SER A 127 -6.65 32.94 -36.96
C SER A 127 -5.65 32.87 -38.10
N CYS A 128 -6.18 32.84 -39.32
CA CYS A 128 -5.45 33.00 -40.56
C CYS A 128 -6.23 33.90 -41.52
N GLN A 129 -5.47 34.61 -42.36
CA GLN A 129 -5.99 35.45 -43.43
C GLN A 129 -5.16 35.19 -44.68
N VAL A 130 -5.83 34.88 -45.78
CA VAL A 130 -5.18 34.60 -47.06
C VAL A 130 -5.90 35.36 -48.16
N ARG A 131 -5.13 36.11 -48.95
CA ARG A 131 -5.59 36.69 -50.21
C ARG A 131 -4.90 35.96 -51.36
N ARG A 132 -5.67 35.45 -52.31
CA ARG A 132 -5.14 34.86 -53.54
C ARG A 132 -5.81 35.46 -54.76
N ASP A 133 -4.98 35.81 -55.73
CA ASP A 133 -5.44 36.22 -57.05
C ASP A 133 -5.61 34.95 -57.90
N GLN A 134 -6.86 34.56 -58.16
CA GLN A 134 -7.21 33.47 -59.07
C GLN A 134 -7.88 34.06 -60.33
N GLY A 135 -7.06 34.52 -61.28
CA GLY A 135 -7.55 35.18 -62.50
C GLY A 135 -8.04 36.62 -62.24
N GLU A 136 -9.12 37.03 -62.90
CA GLU A 136 -9.62 38.43 -62.90
C GLU A 136 -10.32 38.87 -61.59
N SER A 137 -10.53 37.98 -60.61
CA SER A 137 -11.11 38.37 -59.31
C SER A 137 -10.30 37.78 -58.15
N GLY A 138 -9.67 38.65 -57.36
CA GLY A 138 -9.00 38.27 -56.12
C GLY A 138 -10.00 37.70 -55.12
N ARG A 139 -9.59 36.68 -54.36
CA ARG A 139 -10.37 36.09 -53.26
C ARG A 139 -9.68 36.35 -51.93
N PHE A 140 -10.46 36.78 -50.95
CA PHE A 140 -10.04 36.94 -49.56
C PHE A 140 -10.70 35.87 -48.69
N VAL A 141 -9.91 35.22 -47.84
CA VAL A 141 -10.33 34.17 -46.90
C VAL A 141 -9.85 34.56 -45.51
N ASP A 142 -10.76 34.58 -44.54
CA ASP A 142 -10.49 34.76 -43.11
C ASP A 142 -11.11 33.61 -42.33
N VAL A 143 -10.31 32.96 -41.50
CA VAL A 143 -10.77 31.92 -40.58
C VAL A 143 -10.26 32.26 -39.18
N SER A 144 -11.17 32.33 -38.22
CA SER A 144 -10.83 32.54 -36.81
C SER A 144 -11.50 31.50 -35.91
N VAL A 145 -10.73 31.00 -34.96
CA VAL A 145 -11.13 30.05 -33.93
C VAL A 145 -10.81 30.65 -32.57
N GLN A 146 -11.81 30.86 -31.74
CA GLN A 146 -11.66 31.28 -30.36
C GLN A 146 -11.99 30.12 -29.43
N LEU A 147 -11.09 29.85 -28.48
CA LEU A 147 -11.23 28.80 -27.47
C LEU A 147 -11.35 29.46 -26.09
N PHE A 148 -12.42 29.16 -25.37
CA PHE A 148 -12.74 29.74 -24.07
C PHE A 148 -12.39 28.72 -22.99
N TRP A 149 -11.39 29.03 -22.17
CA TRP A 149 -10.86 28.15 -21.14
C TRP A 149 -11.28 28.62 -19.75
N THR A 150 -11.77 27.70 -18.92
CA THR A 150 -12.07 27.97 -17.51
C THR A 150 -11.09 27.22 -16.63
N SER A 151 -10.61 27.87 -15.56
CA SER A 151 -9.73 27.24 -14.58
C SER A 151 -10.40 26.01 -13.97
N ALA A 152 -9.66 24.92 -13.90
CA ALA A 152 -10.10 23.66 -13.31
C ALA A 152 -9.10 23.21 -12.25
N GLU A 153 -9.58 22.54 -11.21
CA GLU A 153 -8.67 21.81 -10.32
C GLU A 153 -8.18 20.53 -11.02
N PRO A 154 -6.94 20.09 -10.78
CA PRO A 154 -6.52 18.75 -11.14
C PRO A 154 -7.54 17.73 -10.61
N ASP A 155 -8.07 16.93 -11.51
CA ASP A 155 -9.16 16.00 -11.24
C ASP A 155 -8.62 14.66 -10.69
N ARG A 156 -7.37 14.31 -11.01
CA ARG A 156 -6.78 13.02 -10.63
C ARG A 156 -5.43 13.17 -9.94
N LEU A 157 -5.32 12.55 -8.77
CA LEU A 157 -4.07 12.33 -8.05
C LEU A 157 -3.95 10.83 -7.78
N GLY A 158 -2.92 10.19 -8.34
CA GLY A 158 -2.60 8.78 -8.11
C GLY A 158 -1.31 8.64 -7.30
N VAL A 159 -1.19 7.58 -6.49
CA VAL A 159 0.04 7.26 -5.75
C VAL A 159 0.39 5.80 -5.95
N THR A 160 1.65 5.53 -6.27
CA THR A 160 2.23 4.20 -6.46
C THR A 160 3.52 4.05 -5.66
N ALA A 161 3.91 2.81 -5.39
CA ALA A 161 5.17 2.48 -4.75
C ALA A 161 5.81 1.33 -5.53
N GLU A 162 7.13 1.38 -5.70
CA GLU A 162 7.90 0.36 -6.42
C GLU A 162 7.77 -1.01 -5.75
N ARG A 163 7.80 -1.03 -4.41
CA ARG A 163 7.55 -2.20 -3.58
C ARG A 163 6.50 -1.88 -2.54
N ARG A 164 5.52 -2.79 -2.40
CA ARG A 164 4.46 -2.67 -1.38
C ARG A 164 4.68 -3.56 -0.16
N ARG A 165 5.73 -4.38 -0.16
CA ARG A 165 6.13 -5.25 0.96
C ARG A 165 7.58 -4.97 1.33
N LEU A 166 7.82 -4.58 2.58
CA LEU A 166 9.14 -4.16 3.07
C LEU A 166 9.45 -4.78 4.43
N GLY A 167 10.69 -5.22 4.64
CA GLY A 167 11.23 -5.45 5.97
C GLY A 167 11.48 -4.16 6.74
N VAL A 168 11.60 -4.24 8.07
CA VAL A 168 11.98 -3.08 8.89
C VAL A 168 13.38 -2.60 8.48
N GLY A 169 13.53 -1.30 8.25
CA GLY A 169 14.76 -0.68 7.73
C GLY A 169 14.85 -0.62 6.21
N GLU A 170 14.06 -1.42 5.49
CA GLU A 170 13.98 -1.35 4.03
C GLU A 170 13.21 -0.11 3.56
N PHE A 171 13.47 0.30 2.31
CA PHE A 171 12.85 1.47 1.70
C PHE A 171 12.27 1.16 0.30
N THR A 172 11.35 2.00 -0.16
CA THR A 172 10.80 1.96 -1.52
C THR A 172 10.68 3.36 -2.08
N GLY A 173 10.92 3.52 -3.38
CA GLY A 173 10.45 4.70 -4.09
C GLY A 173 8.92 4.76 -4.07
N VAL A 174 8.40 5.96 -3.84
CA VAL A 174 6.97 6.29 -3.92
C VAL A 174 6.82 7.41 -4.92
N GLN A 175 5.86 7.26 -5.84
CA GLN A 175 5.59 8.21 -6.89
C GLN A 175 4.13 8.67 -6.77
N ALA A 176 3.90 9.97 -6.94
CA ALA A 176 2.58 10.54 -7.06
C ALA A 176 2.43 11.21 -8.43
N ARG A 177 1.37 10.88 -9.15
CA ARG A 177 1.07 11.43 -10.48
C ARG A 177 -0.14 12.36 -10.36
N LEU A 178 0.04 13.62 -10.75
CA LEU A 178 -1.00 14.65 -10.78
C LEU A 178 -1.42 14.89 -12.23
N GLN A 179 -2.71 14.74 -12.51
CA GLN A 179 -3.28 14.88 -13.85
C GLN A 179 -4.45 15.84 -13.88
N CYS A 180 -4.66 16.40 -15.07
CA CYS A 180 -5.75 17.26 -15.49
C CYS A 180 -6.39 16.58 -16.71
N GLY A 181 -7.40 15.74 -16.48
CA GLY A 181 -7.87 14.76 -17.45
C GLY A 181 -6.72 13.81 -17.84
N PRO A 182 -6.40 13.65 -19.14
CA PRO A 182 -5.23 12.87 -19.58
C PRO A 182 -3.89 13.60 -19.38
N CYS A 183 -3.91 14.92 -19.15
CA CYS A 183 -2.71 15.75 -19.21
C CYS A 183 -1.90 15.78 -17.91
N PRO A 184 -0.56 15.64 -17.96
CA PRO A 184 0.28 15.76 -16.79
C PRO A 184 0.35 17.20 -16.28
N VAL A 185 0.25 17.40 -14.96
CA VAL A 185 0.36 18.73 -14.34
C VAL A 185 1.76 18.91 -13.76
N GLN A 186 2.56 19.76 -14.40
CA GLN A 186 3.97 19.97 -14.06
C GLN A 186 4.17 21.10 -13.03
N HIS A 187 5.32 21.09 -12.35
CA HIS A 187 5.76 22.15 -11.44
C HIS A 187 4.79 22.45 -10.29
N LYS A 188 4.07 21.42 -9.80
CA LYS A 188 3.20 21.53 -8.63
C LYS A 188 3.82 20.80 -7.45
N ARG A 189 3.83 21.49 -6.30
CA ARG A 189 4.27 20.91 -5.02
C ARG A 189 3.23 19.91 -4.51
N LEU A 190 3.70 18.71 -4.19
CA LEU A 190 2.95 17.68 -3.48
C LEU A 190 3.57 17.47 -2.10
N VAL A 191 2.72 17.22 -1.11
CA VAL A 191 3.12 16.89 0.25
C VAL A 191 2.86 15.41 0.49
N PHE A 192 3.90 14.68 0.85
CA PHE A 192 3.84 13.27 1.20
C PHE A 192 3.81 13.09 2.73
N ARG A 193 2.98 12.17 3.20
CA ARG A 193 2.87 11.82 4.62
C ARG A 193 2.80 10.31 4.77
N ALA A 194 3.54 9.76 5.75
CA ALA A 194 3.37 8.39 6.19
C ALA A 194 2.53 8.37 7.47
N GLY A 195 1.71 7.33 7.61
CA GLY A 195 1.13 6.97 8.88
C GLY A 195 2.19 6.50 9.89
N PRO A 196 1.75 6.14 11.10
CA PRO A 196 2.65 5.60 12.12
C PRO A 196 3.47 4.44 11.55
N GLY A 197 4.73 4.30 11.99
CA GLY A 197 5.58 3.14 11.68
C GLY A 197 6.42 3.25 10.40
N GLY A 198 6.36 4.38 9.69
CA GLY A 198 7.29 4.66 8.61
C GLY A 198 7.67 6.13 8.54
N THR A 199 8.71 6.42 7.76
CA THR A 199 9.20 7.78 7.52
C THR A 199 9.27 8.06 6.03
N ILE A 200 9.09 9.30 5.64
CA ILE A 200 9.18 9.75 4.24
C ILE A 200 10.28 10.79 4.12
N SER A 201 11.08 10.71 3.06
CA SER A 201 12.06 11.72 2.70
C SER A 201 12.29 11.79 1.18
N PRO A 202 12.20 12.97 0.55
CA PRO A 202 11.73 14.24 1.12
C PRO A 202 10.21 14.23 1.38
N ALA A 203 9.74 14.94 2.40
CA ALA A 203 8.29 15.05 2.69
C ALA A 203 7.53 15.83 1.62
N GLU A 204 8.24 16.55 0.74
CA GLU A 204 7.66 17.36 -0.31
C GLU A 204 8.47 17.22 -1.58
N SER A 205 7.77 17.23 -2.71
CA SER A 205 8.39 17.09 -4.02
C SER A 205 7.52 17.77 -5.06
N THR A 206 8.14 18.27 -6.12
CA THR A 206 7.47 18.99 -7.19
C THR A 206 7.30 18.07 -8.39
N THR A 207 6.16 18.13 -9.08
CA THR A 207 5.93 17.33 -10.28
C THR A 207 6.87 17.71 -11.43
N ASP A 208 7.43 16.69 -12.08
CA ASP A 208 8.26 16.82 -13.28
C ASP A 208 7.42 17.04 -14.56
N GLY A 209 8.07 16.94 -15.73
CA GLY A 209 7.43 17.06 -17.04
C GLY A 209 6.30 16.04 -17.30
N GLN A 210 6.32 14.92 -16.58
CA GLN A 210 5.33 13.85 -16.69
C GLN A 210 4.26 13.95 -15.59
N GLY A 211 4.24 15.06 -14.83
CA GLY A 211 3.31 15.24 -13.73
C GLY A 211 3.62 14.36 -12.52
N ILE A 212 4.86 13.84 -12.40
CA ILE A 212 5.26 12.90 -11.35
C ILE A 212 6.11 13.60 -10.30
N ALA A 213 5.69 13.51 -9.03
CA ALA A 213 6.50 13.84 -7.87
C ALA A 213 6.99 12.55 -7.19
N ARG A 214 8.23 12.54 -6.71
CA ARG A 214 8.87 11.34 -6.12
C ARG A 214 9.32 11.58 -4.69
N THR A 215 9.22 10.54 -3.88
CA THR A 215 9.78 10.48 -2.52
C THR A 215 10.24 9.06 -2.19
N VAL A 216 10.92 8.88 -1.06
CA VAL A 216 11.31 7.57 -0.52
C VAL A 216 10.56 7.32 0.78
N PHE A 217 9.95 6.14 0.89
CA PHE A 217 9.38 5.65 2.13
C PHE A 217 10.31 4.62 2.76
N THR A 218 10.57 4.73 4.06
CA THR A 218 11.31 3.73 4.85
C THR A 218 10.41 3.16 5.94
N LEU A 219 10.32 1.84 6.02
CA LEU A 219 9.58 1.18 7.09
C LEU A 219 10.40 1.19 8.38
N ARG A 220 9.84 1.72 9.48
CA ARG A 220 10.50 1.83 10.79
C ARG A 220 9.99 0.86 11.83
N ARG A 221 8.75 0.39 11.67
CA ARG A 221 8.12 -0.57 12.55
C ARG A 221 7.40 -1.61 11.72
N GLU A 222 7.39 -2.84 12.21
CA GLU A 222 6.72 -3.97 11.58
C GLU A 222 5.20 -3.82 11.71
N GLN A 223 4.61 -2.96 10.87
CA GLN A 223 3.18 -2.68 10.86
C GLN A 223 2.74 -2.19 9.48
N ILE A 224 1.46 -2.34 9.17
CA ILE A 224 0.87 -1.81 7.94
C ILE A 224 0.87 -0.28 8.01
N VAL A 225 1.44 0.37 6.99
CA VAL A 225 1.56 1.84 6.93
C VAL A 225 0.82 2.37 5.71
N THR A 226 -0.03 3.37 5.92
CA THR A 226 -0.60 4.15 4.82
C THR A 226 0.31 5.31 4.48
N VAL A 227 0.78 5.36 3.24
CA VAL A 227 1.46 6.53 2.66
C VAL A 227 0.44 7.34 1.86
N SER A 228 0.49 8.66 1.96
CA SER A 228 -0.40 9.56 1.23
C SER A 228 0.36 10.68 0.56
N ALA A 229 -0.13 11.11 -0.60
CA ALA A 229 0.27 12.34 -1.25
C ALA A 229 -0.90 13.30 -1.28
N GLN A 230 -0.63 14.60 -1.16
CA GLN A 230 -1.63 15.65 -1.13
C GLN A 230 -1.21 16.83 -1.99
N HIS A 231 -2.16 17.37 -2.75
CA HIS A 231 -2.07 18.65 -3.43
C HIS A 231 -3.37 19.42 -3.22
N ARG A 232 -3.32 20.56 -2.51
CA ARG A 232 -4.51 21.33 -2.11
C ARG A 232 -5.55 20.43 -1.41
N SER A 233 -6.77 20.39 -1.94
CA SER A 233 -7.91 19.58 -1.49
C SER A 233 -7.79 18.09 -1.85
N ARG A 234 -6.94 17.73 -2.83
CA ARG A 234 -6.82 16.37 -3.34
C ARG A 234 -5.83 15.55 -2.53
N LYS A 235 -6.23 14.32 -2.18
CA LYS A 235 -5.43 13.37 -1.42
C LYS A 235 -5.56 11.97 -2.02
N ALA A 236 -4.43 11.30 -2.17
CA ALA A 236 -4.36 9.90 -2.58
C ALA A 236 -3.54 9.10 -1.60
N LYS A 237 -3.80 7.80 -1.51
CA LYS A 237 -3.21 6.91 -0.51
C LYS A 237 -2.76 5.60 -1.15
N ILE A 238 -1.72 5.01 -0.59
CA ILE A 238 -1.26 3.66 -0.85
C ILE A 238 -0.93 2.98 0.47
N VAL A 239 -1.16 1.66 0.53
CA VAL A 239 -0.82 0.84 1.70
C VAL A 239 0.50 0.12 1.41
N ILE A 240 1.42 0.20 2.37
CA ILE A 240 2.65 -0.57 2.42
C ILE A 240 2.50 -1.60 3.55
N GLU A 241 2.62 -2.87 3.18
CA GLU A 241 2.61 -4.00 4.09
C GLU A 241 4.04 -4.29 4.58
N PRO A 242 4.21 -4.68 5.85
CA PRO A 242 5.50 -5.16 6.31
C PRO A 242 5.72 -6.61 5.84
N ARG A 243 6.98 -6.98 5.61
CA ARG A 243 7.41 -8.38 5.57
C ARG A 243 7.53 -8.84 7.02
N TRP A 244 6.62 -9.72 7.42
CA TRP A 244 6.54 -10.18 8.79
C TRP A 244 7.74 -11.06 9.15
N ARG A 245 8.48 -10.68 10.19
CA ARG A 245 9.62 -11.44 10.71
C ARG A 245 9.10 -12.70 11.40
N PRO A 246 9.60 -13.90 11.06
CA PRO A 246 9.26 -15.10 11.80
C PRO A 246 9.93 -15.11 13.17
N TRP A 247 9.22 -15.65 14.16
CA TRP A 247 9.69 -15.81 15.52
C TRP A 247 9.72 -17.28 15.91
N LYS A 248 10.71 -17.63 16.71
CA LYS A 248 10.82 -18.90 17.41
C LYS A 248 10.37 -18.68 18.85
N VAL A 249 9.37 -19.42 19.31
CA VAL A 249 8.80 -19.30 20.65
C VAL A 249 9.11 -20.57 21.42
N ARG A 250 9.95 -20.46 22.43
CA ARG A 250 10.22 -21.55 23.37
C ARG A 250 9.27 -21.45 24.53
N VAL A 251 8.64 -22.56 24.87
CA VAL A 251 7.72 -22.64 26.00
C VAL A 251 8.28 -23.62 27.00
N HIS A 252 8.40 -23.17 28.25
CA HIS A 252 8.74 -24.01 29.39
C HIS A 252 7.66 -23.84 30.45
N ALA A 253 6.83 -24.87 30.59
CA ALA A 253 5.76 -24.93 31.57
C ALA A 253 6.17 -25.87 32.70
N THR A 254 5.97 -25.42 33.94
CA THR A 254 6.20 -26.21 35.14
C THR A 254 4.94 -26.23 35.99
N TYR A 255 4.65 -27.39 36.55
CA TYR A 255 3.58 -27.60 37.50
C TYR A 255 4.16 -28.11 38.81
N ARG A 256 3.65 -27.58 39.92
CA ARG A 256 3.87 -28.11 41.27
C ARG A 256 2.56 -28.14 42.02
N GLY A 257 2.08 -29.32 42.37
CA GLY A 257 0.91 -29.51 43.22
C GLY A 257 1.31 -30.19 44.53
N ASN A 258 0.81 -29.68 45.65
CA ASN A 258 0.96 -30.33 46.94
C ASN A 258 -0.34 -30.20 47.72
N ALA A 259 -0.96 -31.34 48.00
CA ALA A 259 -2.22 -31.52 48.70
C ALA A 259 -2.07 -32.69 49.68
N GLU A 260 -2.97 -32.81 50.65
CA GLU A 260 -2.96 -33.92 51.61
C GLU A 260 -2.98 -35.30 50.93
N GLU A 261 -3.71 -35.44 49.82
CA GLU A 261 -3.89 -36.70 49.10
C GLU A 261 -3.18 -36.76 47.74
N TYR A 262 -2.51 -35.67 47.32
CA TYR A 262 -1.89 -35.56 46.00
C TYR A 262 -0.59 -34.75 46.02
N GLN A 263 0.47 -35.27 45.39
CA GLN A 263 1.68 -34.51 45.07
C GLN A 263 2.04 -34.68 43.62
N GLY A 264 2.31 -33.59 42.91
CA GLY A 264 2.62 -33.63 41.50
C GLY A 264 3.70 -32.65 41.09
N SER A 265 4.54 -33.06 40.14
CA SER A 265 5.47 -32.19 39.45
C SER A 265 5.46 -32.52 37.97
N ALA A 266 5.39 -31.51 37.11
CA ALA A 266 5.57 -31.67 35.67
C ALA A 266 6.46 -30.55 35.12
N ASP A 267 7.29 -30.89 34.13
CA ASP A 267 8.13 -30.00 33.33
C ASP A 267 7.86 -30.32 31.86
N PHE A 268 7.35 -29.34 31.12
CA PHE A 268 7.07 -29.44 29.70
C PHE A 268 7.89 -28.43 28.94
N ARG A 269 8.61 -28.88 27.91
CA ARG A 269 9.41 -28.03 27.04
C ARG A 269 9.06 -28.26 25.58
N THR A 270 8.83 -27.18 24.85
CA THR A 270 8.63 -27.24 23.40
C THR A 270 9.04 -25.95 22.71
N GLU A 271 9.10 -25.99 21.39
CA GLU A 271 9.47 -24.88 20.53
C GLU A 271 8.51 -24.77 19.34
N PHE A 272 8.05 -23.56 19.07
CA PHE A 272 7.24 -23.19 17.91
C PHE A 272 8.08 -22.31 16.99
N SER A 273 8.10 -22.57 15.69
CA SER A 273 8.87 -21.81 14.71
C SER A 273 7.95 -21.15 13.67
N GLY A 274 8.40 -20.04 13.07
CA GLY A 274 7.63 -19.34 12.05
C GLY A 274 6.46 -18.52 12.60
N VAL A 275 6.45 -18.22 13.90
CA VAL A 275 5.38 -17.43 14.53
C VAL A 275 5.45 -15.99 14.03
N LEU A 276 4.40 -15.50 13.37
CA LEU A 276 4.36 -14.15 12.80
C LEU A 276 3.76 -13.15 13.80
N LEU A 277 4.48 -12.88 14.90
CA LEU A 277 3.97 -12.00 15.98
C LEU A 277 3.54 -10.62 15.48
N GLY A 278 4.31 -10.00 14.57
CA GLY A 278 3.96 -8.69 14.01
C GLY A 278 2.61 -8.72 13.30
N LYS A 279 2.32 -9.80 12.54
CA LYS A 279 1.05 -9.98 11.82
C LYS A 279 -0.11 -10.07 12.80
N ILE A 280 0.05 -10.87 13.85
CA ILE A 280 -0.96 -11.07 14.91
C ILE A 280 -1.25 -9.73 15.59
N ILE A 281 -0.22 -8.97 15.99
CA ILE A 281 -0.38 -7.65 16.61
C ILE A 281 -1.07 -6.66 15.67
N SER A 282 -0.71 -6.66 14.39
CA SER A 282 -1.33 -5.77 13.41
C SER A 282 -2.80 -6.09 13.16
N GLN A 283 -3.17 -7.37 13.10
CA GLN A 283 -4.56 -7.80 12.98
C GLN A 283 -5.36 -7.43 14.23
N ALA A 284 -4.78 -7.65 15.42
CA ALA A 284 -5.37 -7.22 16.68
C ALA A 284 -5.67 -5.70 16.69
N ARG A 285 -4.71 -4.86 16.31
CA ARG A 285 -4.90 -3.40 16.22
C ARG A 285 -6.00 -3.00 15.23
N ALA A 286 -6.07 -3.67 14.08
CA ALA A 286 -7.09 -3.39 13.07
C ALA A 286 -8.50 -3.68 13.59
N LEU A 287 -8.69 -4.82 14.27
CA LEU A 287 -9.96 -5.19 14.90
C LEU A 287 -10.36 -4.20 16.00
N LEU A 288 -9.42 -3.78 16.83
CA LEU A 288 -9.70 -2.78 17.86
C LEU A 288 -10.13 -1.43 17.26
N SER A 289 -9.53 -1.06 16.13
CA SER A 289 -9.82 0.21 15.47
C SER A 289 -11.16 0.19 14.72
N SER A 290 -11.68 -0.97 14.33
CA SER A 290 -12.98 -1.07 13.65
C SER A 290 -14.16 -0.92 14.60
N GLY A 291 -13.96 -1.09 15.92
CA GLY A 291 -15.05 -1.08 16.90
C GLY A 291 -15.95 -2.30 16.84
N ASP A 292 -15.65 -3.27 15.96
CA ASP A 292 -16.40 -4.50 15.73
C ASP A 292 -16.08 -5.58 16.78
N LEU A 293 -16.13 -5.19 18.05
CA LEU A 293 -15.97 -6.06 19.21
C LEU A 293 -17.31 -6.33 19.90
N SER A 294 -18.39 -5.70 19.41
CA SER A 294 -19.73 -5.79 19.97
C SER A 294 -20.41 -7.08 19.53
N GLY A 295 -20.30 -8.15 20.32
CA GLY A 295 -21.13 -9.34 20.10
C GLY A 295 -20.68 -10.64 20.77
N TYR A 296 -19.43 -10.73 21.22
CA TYR A 296 -18.92 -11.95 21.88
C TYR A 296 -18.71 -11.72 23.37
N PRO A 297 -19.14 -12.64 24.26
CA PRO A 297 -18.64 -12.67 25.63
C PRO A 297 -17.12 -12.93 25.56
N LEU A 298 -16.35 -11.86 25.74
CA LEU A 298 -14.91 -11.79 25.52
C LEU A 298 -14.16 -12.71 26.49
N LYS A 299 -13.70 -13.87 26.02
CA LYS A 299 -12.56 -14.56 26.66
C LYS A 299 -11.44 -14.95 25.71
N PHE A 300 -11.69 -15.15 24.40
CA PHE A 300 -10.63 -15.48 23.45
C PHE A 300 -11.01 -15.06 22.02
N PHE A 301 -10.18 -14.26 21.34
CA PHE A 301 -10.25 -14.10 19.88
C PHE A 301 -9.02 -14.76 19.25
N GLN A 302 -9.25 -15.74 18.37
CA GLN A 302 -8.25 -16.67 17.84
C GLN A 302 -7.75 -16.20 16.47
N VAL A 303 -6.43 -16.16 16.28
CA VAL A 303 -5.80 -15.98 14.96
C VAL A 303 -4.99 -17.24 14.64
N HIS A 304 -5.56 -18.10 13.76
CA HIS A 304 -5.17 -19.47 13.36
C HIS A 304 -3.76 -19.60 12.72
N ALA A 305 -3.11 -20.77 12.57
CA ALA A 305 -3.46 -22.20 12.68
C ALA A 305 -2.70 -22.89 13.83
N PRO A 306 -3.23 -23.97 14.46
CA PRO A 306 -2.46 -24.73 15.44
C PRO A 306 -1.11 -25.09 14.85
N MET A 307 -0.06 -24.56 15.46
CA MET A 307 1.29 -25.04 15.19
C MET A 307 1.46 -26.26 16.06
N ASP A 308 1.28 -27.43 15.46
CA ASP A 308 1.53 -28.67 16.17
C ASP A 308 3.03 -28.86 16.27
N THR A 309 3.48 -28.98 17.50
CA THR A 309 4.87 -29.30 17.82
C THR A 309 4.86 -30.44 18.84
N THR A 310 5.92 -31.23 18.83
CA THR A 310 6.15 -32.20 19.88
C THR A 310 7.08 -31.61 20.92
N GLY A 311 6.71 -31.78 22.18
CA GLY A 311 7.53 -31.43 23.34
C GLY A 311 7.78 -32.66 24.18
N ILE A 312 8.66 -32.51 25.17
CA ILE A 312 8.92 -33.56 26.15
C ILE A 312 8.23 -33.15 27.45
N LEU A 313 7.28 -33.98 27.90
CA LEU A 313 6.65 -33.85 29.20
C LEU A 313 7.33 -34.83 30.17
N GLN A 314 7.98 -34.28 31.18
CA GLN A 314 8.64 -35.05 32.24
C GLN A 314 8.00 -34.75 33.57
N GLY A 315 7.72 -35.77 34.36
CA GLY A 315 7.17 -35.52 35.67
C GLY A 315 6.84 -36.77 36.45
N TRP A 316 6.25 -36.52 37.59
CA TRP A 316 5.73 -37.57 38.44
C TRP A 316 4.51 -37.05 39.18
N GLU A 317 3.66 -38.00 39.54
CA GLU A 317 2.55 -37.78 40.45
C GLU A 317 2.58 -38.85 41.54
N LYS A 318 2.09 -38.48 42.71
CA LYS A 318 1.85 -39.36 43.84
C LYS A 318 0.41 -39.18 44.27
N HIS A 319 -0.30 -40.28 44.43
CA HIS A 319 -1.69 -40.31 44.91
C HIS A 319 -1.78 -41.12 46.19
N LEU A 320 -2.60 -40.66 47.14
CA LEU A 320 -2.94 -41.43 48.33
C LEU A 320 -4.04 -42.43 47.98
N SER A 321 -3.68 -43.70 47.76
CA SER A 321 -4.61 -44.79 47.47
C SER A 321 -4.55 -45.83 48.59
N GLY A 322 -5.67 -46.09 49.26
CA GLY A 322 -5.74 -47.07 50.35
C GLY A 322 -4.74 -46.78 51.49
N LYS A 323 -4.55 -45.50 51.87
CA LYS A 323 -3.57 -45.02 52.86
C LYS A 323 -2.09 -45.26 52.51
N ARG A 324 -1.77 -45.57 51.25
CA ARG A 324 -0.40 -45.66 50.75
C ARG A 324 -0.22 -44.73 49.56
N TRP A 325 0.99 -44.17 49.44
CA TRP A 325 1.34 -43.36 48.30
C TRP A 325 1.76 -44.24 47.12
N GLU A 326 1.12 -44.05 45.97
CA GLU A 326 1.54 -44.65 44.70
C GLU A 326 2.19 -43.58 43.82
N LYS A 327 3.46 -43.79 43.42
CA LYS A 327 4.18 -42.87 42.54
C LYS A 327 4.10 -43.35 41.08
N LYS A 328 3.63 -42.48 40.19
CA LYS A 328 3.69 -42.68 38.74
C LYS A 328 4.67 -41.69 38.12
N VAL A 329 5.60 -42.18 37.31
CA VAL A 329 6.55 -41.35 36.56
C VAL A 329 6.12 -41.38 35.10
N PHE A 330 6.05 -40.21 34.49
CA PHE A 330 5.76 -40.07 33.07
C PHE A 330 6.89 -39.27 32.42
N ASN A 331 7.35 -39.78 31.28
CA ASN A 331 8.38 -39.16 30.46
C ASN A 331 8.03 -39.46 29.01
N GLN A 332 7.22 -38.60 28.40
CA GLN A 332 6.55 -38.89 27.13
C GLN A 332 6.65 -37.70 26.18
N GLU A 333 6.82 -38.02 24.90
CA GLU A 333 6.64 -37.06 23.82
C GLU A 333 5.15 -36.67 23.77
N THR A 334 4.88 -35.36 23.75
CA THR A 334 3.52 -34.82 23.87
C THR A 334 3.34 -33.71 22.84
N THR A 335 2.22 -33.74 22.13
CA THR A 335 1.82 -32.69 21.19
C THR A 335 1.31 -31.46 21.93
N ALA A 336 1.68 -30.28 21.44
CA ALA A 336 1.20 -29.01 21.96
C ALA A 336 0.81 -28.08 20.82
N SER A 337 -0.21 -27.27 21.07
CA SER A 337 -0.62 -26.19 20.18
C SER A 337 -0.40 -24.84 20.89
N LEU A 338 0.25 -23.91 20.18
CA LEU A 338 0.40 -22.53 20.66
C LEU A 338 -0.82 -21.71 20.26
N LEU A 339 -1.54 -21.18 21.24
CA LEU A 339 -2.58 -20.19 21.00
C LEU A 339 -2.11 -18.80 21.42
N ILE A 340 -2.23 -17.86 20.49
CA ILE A 340 -1.97 -16.45 20.70
C ILE A 340 -3.27 -15.71 20.38
N GLY A 341 -3.82 -14.98 21.35
CA GLY A 341 -5.12 -14.32 21.20
C GLY A 341 -5.24 -13.09 22.08
N LEU A 342 -6.36 -12.38 21.97
CA LEU A 342 -6.70 -11.22 22.79
C LEU A 342 -7.52 -11.65 24.01
N ILE A 343 -7.14 -11.18 25.21
CA ILE A 343 -8.01 -11.18 26.40
C ILE A 343 -8.34 -9.73 26.74
N PHE A 344 -9.62 -9.49 27.02
CA PHE A 344 -10.11 -8.26 27.60
C PHE A 344 -10.38 -8.53 29.08
N HIS A 345 -9.82 -7.71 29.97
CA HIS A 345 -10.23 -7.72 31.36
C HIS A 345 -11.60 -7.04 31.46
N ASP A 346 -12.48 -7.57 32.32
CA ASP A 346 -13.84 -7.08 32.49
C ASP A 346 -13.86 -5.57 32.76
N GLY A 347 -14.46 -4.82 31.83
CA GLY A 347 -14.54 -3.36 31.85
C GLY A 347 -14.67 -2.80 30.43
N ARG A 348 -15.51 -1.77 30.24
CA ARG A 348 -15.56 -1.07 28.94
C ARG A 348 -14.17 -0.46 28.67
N PRO A 349 -13.61 -0.64 27.47
CA PRO A 349 -12.29 -0.10 27.15
C PRO A 349 -12.37 1.42 27.05
N ASP A 350 -11.97 2.14 28.11
CA ASP A 350 -11.73 3.57 28.02
C ASP A 350 -10.51 3.82 27.12
N ARG A 351 -10.69 4.67 26.12
CA ARG A 351 -9.81 4.84 24.94
C ARG A 351 -8.36 5.21 25.24
N GLU A 352 -8.03 5.62 26.45
CA GLU A 352 -6.73 6.24 26.78
C GLU A 352 -5.76 5.33 27.52
N ASN A 353 -6.19 4.20 28.10
CA ASN A 353 -5.33 3.30 28.89
C ASN A 353 -5.56 1.81 28.57
N LEU A 354 -5.71 1.49 27.28
CA LEU A 354 -5.76 0.11 26.82
C LEU A 354 -4.39 -0.58 27.01
N TYR A 355 -4.16 -1.17 28.19
CA TYR A 355 -3.22 -2.25 28.38
C TYR A 355 -3.79 -3.50 27.70
N LEU A 356 -3.71 -3.53 26.38
CA LEU A 356 -4.12 -4.69 25.61
C LEU A 356 -3.05 -5.75 25.75
N LEU A 357 -3.40 -6.74 26.56
CA LEU A 357 -2.54 -7.87 26.79
C LEU A 357 -2.84 -8.93 25.73
N LEU A 358 -1.83 -9.37 24.98
CA LEU A 358 -1.91 -10.56 24.15
C LEU A 358 -1.47 -11.76 25.01
N PRO A 359 -2.38 -12.42 25.75
CA PRO A 359 -2.07 -13.64 26.48
C PRO A 359 -1.60 -14.72 25.52
N ILE A 360 -0.60 -15.46 25.99
CA ILE A 360 -0.14 -16.66 25.31
C ILE A 360 -0.49 -17.79 26.24
N LYS A 361 -1.27 -18.76 25.75
CA LYS A 361 -1.62 -19.97 26.49
C LYS A 361 -1.24 -21.17 25.62
N PRO A 362 -0.33 -22.06 26.05
CA PRO A 362 -0.19 -23.34 25.42
C PRO A 362 -1.47 -24.12 25.73
N ILE A 363 -2.15 -24.61 24.69
CA ILE A 363 -3.08 -25.72 24.90
C ILE A 363 -2.28 -26.99 24.66
N LEU A 364 -2.03 -27.72 25.73
CA LEU A 364 -1.48 -29.06 25.66
C LEU A 364 -2.63 -30.01 25.30
N LEU A 365 -2.66 -30.46 24.04
CA LEU A 365 -3.60 -31.49 23.58
C LEU A 365 -2.85 -32.82 23.63
N TYR A 366 -3.09 -33.61 24.67
CA TYR A 366 -2.50 -34.94 24.83
C TYR A 366 -3.19 -35.95 23.91
N THR A 367 -2.43 -36.65 23.05
CA THR A 367 -2.92 -37.82 22.31
C THR A 367 -1.93 -38.97 22.48
N GLY A 368 -2.09 -39.76 23.55
CA GLY A 368 -1.36 -40.99 23.82
C GLY A 368 -2.30 -42.19 24.08
N PRO A 369 -1.79 -43.44 24.03
CA PRO A 369 -2.59 -44.68 24.11
C PRO A 369 -3.30 -44.91 25.45
N ALA A 370 -3.02 -44.08 26.47
CA ALA A 370 -3.66 -44.12 27.78
C ALA A 370 -4.87 -43.17 27.90
N GLY A 371 -5.35 -42.59 26.80
CA GLY A 371 -6.43 -41.60 26.78
C GLY A 371 -5.95 -40.17 27.08
N PRO A 372 -6.79 -39.14 26.93
CA PRO A 372 -6.41 -37.74 27.18
C PRO A 372 -6.04 -37.54 28.67
N TYR A 373 -4.73 -37.45 28.97
CA TYR A 373 -4.29 -36.93 30.27
C TYR A 373 -4.51 -35.43 30.30
N PHE A 374 -5.62 -35.02 30.90
CA PHE A 374 -5.93 -33.64 31.19
C PHE A 374 -5.07 -33.16 32.37
N PHE A 375 -3.86 -32.67 32.10
CA PHE A 375 -3.14 -31.82 33.08
C PHE A 375 -3.90 -30.49 33.36
N PHE A 376 -5.00 -30.26 32.65
CA PHE A 376 -5.94 -29.17 32.86
C PHE A 376 -7.33 -29.71 33.26
N PHE A 377 -7.77 -29.41 34.49
CA PHE A 377 -9.16 -29.54 34.98
C PHE A 377 -9.72 -30.94 35.25
N TYR A 378 -8.96 -31.88 35.85
CA TYR A 378 -9.67 -32.89 36.63
C TYR A 378 -10.17 -32.25 37.93
N GLN A 379 -11.41 -31.75 37.86
CA GLN A 379 -12.18 -31.09 38.91
C GLN A 379 -12.62 -32.09 39.98
N GLY A 380 -11.68 -32.66 40.74
CA GLY A 380 -11.97 -33.21 42.05
C GLY A 380 -11.65 -32.16 43.11
N ASN A 381 -12.66 -31.44 43.60
CA ASN A 381 -12.61 -30.47 44.72
C ASN A 381 -11.80 -29.16 44.59
N CYS A 382 -11.08 -28.92 43.49
CA CYS A 382 -10.54 -27.57 43.23
C CYS A 382 -11.65 -26.67 42.67
N SER A 383 -12.26 -25.83 43.51
CA SER A 383 -13.23 -24.80 43.07
C SER A 383 -12.59 -23.91 42.00
N PRO A 384 -13.29 -23.55 40.90
CA PRO A 384 -12.72 -22.80 39.78
C PRO A 384 -12.42 -21.32 40.07
N ASP A 385 -12.32 -20.92 41.33
CA ASP A 385 -11.79 -19.62 41.76
C ASP A 385 -10.27 -19.60 41.52
N LYS A 386 -9.88 -19.60 40.24
CA LYS A 386 -8.50 -19.47 39.80
C LYS A 386 -8.04 -18.06 40.04
N THR A 387 -7.04 -17.89 40.89
CA THR A 387 -6.33 -16.62 41.02
C THR A 387 -5.21 -16.60 39.99
N VAL A 388 -5.45 -16.01 38.82
CA VAL A 388 -4.37 -15.69 37.89
C VAL A 388 -3.53 -14.59 38.54
N VAL A 389 -2.26 -14.90 38.85
CA VAL A 389 -1.37 -13.94 39.53
C VAL A 389 -0.74 -13.03 38.49
N THR A 390 -0.30 -13.59 37.37
CA THR A 390 0.28 -12.84 36.25
C THR A 390 -0.01 -13.54 34.92
N ASP A 391 -0.44 -12.79 33.92
CA ASP A 391 -0.50 -13.24 32.53
C ASP A 391 0.79 -12.85 31.78
N ALA A 392 1.21 -13.69 30.83
CA ALA A 392 2.29 -13.36 29.90
C ALA A 392 1.74 -12.43 28.82
N VAL A 393 2.31 -11.23 28.69
CA VAL A 393 1.73 -10.17 27.85
C VAL A 393 2.68 -9.58 26.83
N ILE A 394 2.22 -9.51 25.58
CA ILE A 394 2.78 -8.59 24.58
C ILE A 394 1.94 -7.31 24.48
N PRO A 395 2.48 -6.13 24.82
CA PRO A 395 1.75 -4.87 24.76
C PRO A 395 1.52 -4.42 23.30
N LEU A 396 0.26 -4.23 22.90
CA LEU A 396 -0.06 -3.83 21.53
C LEU A 396 0.34 -2.39 21.19
N ASN A 397 0.57 -1.51 22.16
CA ASN A 397 0.97 -0.12 21.92
C ASN A 397 2.48 0.06 21.70
N ARG A 398 3.29 -0.99 21.92
CA ARG A 398 4.74 -0.95 21.72
C ARG A 398 5.14 -1.70 20.45
N PRO A 399 6.20 -1.27 19.76
CA PRO A 399 6.82 -2.10 18.73
C PRO A 399 7.39 -3.37 19.37
N LEU A 400 7.42 -4.47 18.60
CA LEU A 400 8.15 -5.66 19.02
C LEU A 400 9.64 -5.33 19.17
N PRO A 401 10.32 -5.87 20.19
CA PRO A 401 11.76 -5.71 20.33
C PRO A 401 12.50 -6.30 19.11
N ASP A 402 13.65 -5.73 18.75
CA ASP A 402 14.53 -6.34 17.74
C ASP A 402 15.34 -7.53 18.28
N GLN A 403 15.31 -7.72 19.59
CA GLN A 403 16.03 -8.77 20.31
C GLN A 403 15.06 -9.77 20.95
N SER A 404 15.61 -10.89 21.44
CA SER A 404 14.83 -11.85 22.20
C SER A 404 14.23 -11.23 23.45
N PHE A 405 13.04 -11.66 23.82
CA PHE A 405 12.40 -11.27 25.07
C PHE A 405 11.68 -12.45 25.69
N SER A 406 11.46 -12.39 27.00
CA SER A 406 10.77 -13.45 27.74
C SER A 406 9.56 -12.89 28.47
N LEU A 407 8.52 -13.71 28.56
CA LEU A 407 7.32 -13.44 29.33
C LEU A 407 7.06 -14.63 30.26
N GLU A 408 6.37 -14.38 31.35
CA GLU A 408 6.02 -15.41 32.33
C GLU A 408 4.54 -15.27 32.70
N SER A 409 3.85 -16.40 32.87
CA SER A 409 2.53 -16.43 33.49
C SER A 409 2.53 -17.38 34.68
N VAL A 410 1.92 -16.95 35.78
CA VAL A 410 1.73 -17.76 36.98
C VAL A 410 0.23 -17.88 37.25
N VAL A 411 -0.25 -19.12 37.29
CA VAL A 411 -1.63 -19.45 37.62
C VAL A 411 -1.63 -20.22 38.94
N LEU A 412 -2.27 -19.64 39.95
CA LEU A 412 -2.56 -20.31 41.20
C LEU A 412 -4.00 -20.82 41.16
N SER A 413 -4.17 -22.11 41.44
CA SER A 413 -5.49 -22.64 41.80
C SER A 413 -5.71 -22.36 43.30
N SER A 414 -6.92 -21.98 43.73
CA SER A 414 -7.22 -21.76 45.15
C SER A 414 -8.03 -22.93 45.73
N GLY A 415 -7.63 -23.42 46.92
CA GLY A 415 -8.20 -24.59 47.61
C GLY A 415 -7.14 -25.46 48.32
N GLU A 416 -7.56 -26.27 49.30
CA GLU A 416 -6.69 -27.15 50.15
C GLU A 416 -5.89 -28.20 49.35
N SER A 417 -6.17 -28.36 48.05
CA SER A 417 -5.55 -29.32 47.15
C SER A 417 -4.92 -28.73 45.88
N CYS A 418 -4.60 -27.44 45.88
CA CYS A 418 -4.23 -26.72 44.66
C CYS A 418 -2.72 -26.64 44.36
N GLY A 419 -2.39 -26.59 43.05
CA GLY A 419 -1.02 -26.44 42.55
C GLY A 419 -0.75 -25.12 41.83
N GLU A 420 0.54 -24.80 41.68
CA GLU A 420 1.07 -23.67 40.91
C GLU A 420 1.44 -24.14 39.50
N TRP A 421 0.93 -23.44 38.49
CA TRP A 421 1.44 -23.51 37.12
C TRP A 421 2.26 -22.26 36.84
N ARG A 422 3.50 -22.46 36.42
CA ARG A 422 4.39 -21.40 35.96
C ARG A 422 4.83 -21.71 34.54
N THR A 423 4.50 -20.81 33.61
CA THR A 423 4.86 -20.94 32.20
C THR A 423 5.71 -19.77 31.78
N SER A 424 6.91 -20.05 31.28
CA SER A 424 7.78 -19.07 30.65
C SER A 424 7.77 -19.23 29.14
N TYR A 425 7.76 -18.09 28.45
CA TYR A 425 7.80 -17.98 27.01
C TYR A 425 9.04 -17.18 26.63
N THR A 426 9.90 -17.71 25.77
CA THR A 426 11.03 -16.97 25.22
C THR A 426 10.84 -16.82 23.71
N PHE A 427 10.69 -15.57 23.27
CA PHE A 427 10.54 -15.19 21.87
C PHE A 427 11.92 -14.85 21.32
N VAL A 428 12.34 -15.56 20.30
CA VAL A 428 13.61 -15.37 19.62
C VAL A 428 13.30 -14.95 18.17
N PRO A 429 13.66 -13.72 17.75
CA PRO A 429 13.44 -13.30 16.38
C PRO A 429 14.31 -14.16 15.47
N GLN A 430 13.70 -14.78 14.45
CA GLN A 430 14.47 -15.48 13.44
C GLN A 430 14.98 -14.42 12.46
N GLN A 431 16.29 -14.27 12.35
CA GLN A 431 16.86 -13.44 11.30
C GLN A 431 16.42 -14.01 9.95
N ASP A 432 15.93 -13.14 9.07
CA ASP A 432 15.90 -13.45 7.65
C ASP A 432 17.33 -13.79 7.27
N ARG A 433 17.63 -15.08 7.10
CA ARG A 433 18.86 -15.51 6.44
C ARG A 433 18.73 -15.08 4.98
N GLY A 434 18.99 -13.80 4.73
CA GLY A 434 18.97 -13.20 3.41
C GLY A 434 19.89 -14.00 2.50
N ARG A 435 19.29 -14.61 1.48
CA ARG A 435 19.96 -14.89 0.22
C ARG A 435 20.08 -13.61 -0.58
#